data_AF-A0A3C2ABN4-F1
#
_entry.id   AF-A0A3C2ABN4-F1
#
_cell.length_a   1.000
_cell.length_b   1.000
_cell.length_c   1.000
_cell.angle_alpha   90.00
_cell.angle_beta   90.00
_cell.angle_gamma   90.00
#
_symmetry.space_group_name_H-M   'P 1'
#
loop_
_entity.id
_entity.type
_entity.pdbx_description
1 polymer ?
#
loop_
_entity_poly.entity_id
_entity_poly.type
_entity_poly.pdbx_seq_one_letter_code
_entity_poly.pdbx_strand_id
1 'polypeptide(L)'
;EVERGQVLAKSGAITPHTKFKAEAYILTKEEGGRHTPFFKGYRPQFYFRTTDVTGVVQLPEGVEMVMPGDNITMNVDLITPIAM
;
A
#
# COMPACT_ATOMS: atom_id res chain seq x y z
N GLU A 1 16.22 -20.24 6.76
CA GLU A 1 16.58 -18.85 7.15
C GLU A 1 15.31 -18.04 7.34
N VAL A 2 15.36 -16.93 8.09
CA VAL A 2 14.25 -16.02 8.39
C VAL A 2 14.69 -14.59 8.08
N GLU A 3 13.81 -13.81 7.47
CA GLU A 3 14.08 -12.43 7.03
C GLU A 3 13.10 -11.43 7.65
N ARG A 4 13.53 -10.16 7.73
CA ARG A 4 12.67 -9.06 8.19
C ARG A 4 11.46 -8.91 7.26
N GLY A 5 10.27 -8.80 7.84
CA GLY A 5 9.00 -8.79 7.11
C GLY A 5 8.26 -10.12 7.14
N GLN A 6 8.95 -11.23 7.42
CA GLN A 6 8.30 -12.51 7.68
C GLN A 6 7.67 -12.53 9.09
N VAL A 7 6.68 -13.40 9.27
CA VAL A 7 5.96 -13.58 10.54
C VAL A 7 5.98 -15.03 10.97
N LEU A 8 5.98 -15.25 12.29
CA LEU A 8 5.65 -16.55 12.87
C LEU A 8 4.17 -16.55 13.23
N ALA A 9 3.43 -17.54 12.74
CA ALA A 9 2.00 -17.68 12.98
C ALA A 9 1.64 -19.14 13.21
N LYS A 10 0.52 -19.38 13.90
CA LYS A 10 -0.07 -20.72 14.00
C LYS A 10 -0.34 -21.25 12.58
N SER A 11 -0.09 -22.54 12.35
CA SER A 11 -0.33 -23.17 11.05
C SER A 11 -1.75 -22.91 10.56
N GLY A 12 -1.87 -22.40 9.33
CA GLY A 12 -3.14 -22.06 8.68
C GLY A 12 -3.81 -20.78 9.17
N ALA A 13 -3.23 -20.03 10.10
CA ALA A 13 -3.87 -18.82 10.65
C ALA A 13 -3.77 -17.59 9.73
N ILE A 14 -2.79 -17.54 8.83
CA ILE A 14 -2.58 -16.43 7.89
C ILE A 14 -1.89 -16.95 6.64
N THR A 15 -2.22 -16.38 5.48
CA THR A 15 -1.62 -16.70 4.19
C THR A 15 -0.96 -15.47 3.59
N PRO A 16 0.09 -15.64 2.78
CA PRO A 16 0.71 -14.52 2.09
C PRO A 16 -0.13 -14.08 0.89
N HIS A 17 -0.30 -12.77 0.70
CA HIS A 17 -1.02 -12.17 -0.42
C HIS A 17 -0.19 -11.06 -1.08
N THR A 18 -0.47 -10.82 -2.36
CA THR A 18 0.13 -9.71 -3.13
C THR A 18 -0.89 -8.67 -3.55
N LYS A 19 -2.19 -8.99 -3.49
CA LYS A 19 -3.27 -8.10 -3.94
C LYS A 19 -4.21 -7.79 -2.80
N PHE A 20 -4.52 -6.52 -2.60
CA PHE A 20 -5.51 -6.11 -1.60
C PHE A 20 -6.21 -4.83 -2.03
N LYS A 21 -7.39 -4.61 -1.45
CA LYS A 21 -8.15 -3.36 -1.53
C LYS A 21 -7.99 -2.64 -0.19
N ALA A 22 -7.65 -1.35 -0.21
CA ALA A 22 -7.48 -0.55 0.99
C ALA A 22 -8.15 0.82 0.86
N GLU A 23 -8.51 1.39 2.00
CA GLU A 23 -8.82 2.80 2.14
C GLU A 23 -7.58 3.50 2.72
N ALA A 24 -7.18 4.60 2.09
CA ALA A 24 -6.00 5.35 2.51
C ALA A 24 -6.30 6.84 2.56
N TYR A 25 -5.82 7.48 3.63
CA TYR A 25 -5.69 8.92 3.73
C TYR A 25 -4.31 9.34 3.21
N ILE A 26 -4.29 10.30 2.29
CA ILE A 26 -3.05 10.83 1.75
C ILE A 26 -2.67 12.07 2.55
N LEU A 27 -1.54 12.03 3.26
CA LEU A 27 -1.10 13.15 4.08
C LEU A 27 -0.97 14.44 3.26
N THR A 28 -1.46 15.54 3.83
CA THR A 28 -1.27 16.91 3.33
C THR A 28 0.19 17.33 3.42
N LYS A 29 0.54 18.44 2.77
CA LYS A 29 1.88 19.03 2.86
C LYS A 29 2.22 19.43 4.30
N GLU A 30 1.26 19.98 5.03
CA GLU A 30 1.40 20.44 6.41
C GLU A 30 1.65 19.28 7.38
N GLU A 31 1.15 18.08 7.04
CA GLU A 31 1.42 16.82 7.74
C GLU A 31 2.74 16.16 7.32
N GLY A 32 3.55 16.83 6.49
CA GLY A 32 4.81 16.31 5.97
C GLY A 32 4.65 15.32 4.81
N GLY A 33 3.47 15.29 4.19
CA GLY A 33 3.14 14.45 3.06
C GLY A 33 3.61 15.00 1.72
N ARG A 34 2.83 14.70 0.68
CA ARG A 34 3.16 15.11 -0.69
C ARG A 34 2.79 16.57 -0.93
N HIS A 35 3.57 17.24 -1.77
CA HIS A 35 3.25 18.59 -2.26
C HIS A 35 2.36 18.57 -3.51
N THR A 36 2.43 17.50 -4.29
CA THR A 36 1.76 17.35 -5.58
C THR A 36 0.94 16.06 -5.63
N PRO A 37 -0.10 16.02 -6.48
CA PRO A 37 -0.88 14.81 -6.66
C PRO A 37 -0.05 13.63 -7.16
N PHE A 38 -0.64 12.45 -7.10
CA PHE A 38 -0.15 11.29 -7.85
C PHE A 38 -1.24 10.73 -8.75
N PHE A 39 -0.82 9.98 -9.77
CA PHE A 39 -1.68 9.48 -10.84
C PHE A 39 -1.68 7.94 -10.83
N LYS A 40 -2.51 7.36 -11.72
CA LYS A 40 -2.50 5.92 -11.98
C LYS A 40 -1.08 5.42 -12.30
N GLY A 41 -0.71 4.27 -11.73
CA GLY A 41 0.62 3.69 -11.89
C GLY A 41 1.65 4.20 -10.89
N TYR A 42 1.24 4.96 -9.87
CA TYR A 42 2.08 5.30 -8.74
C TYR A 42 2.61 4.03 -8.04
N ARG A 43 3.93 3.99 -7.77
CA ARG A 43 4.62 2.82 -7.20
C ARG A 43 5.34 3.13 -5.87
N PRO A 44 4.62 3.40 -4.78
CA PRO A 44 5.24 3.67 -3.49
C PRO A 44 5.72 2.38 -2.80
N GLN A 45 6.45 2.55 -1.70
CA GLN A 45 6.66 1.50 -0.72
C GLN A 45 5.46 1.46 0.24
N PHE A 46 5.01 0.25 0.56
CA PHE A 46 3.99 -0.01 1.57
C PHE A 46 4.63 -0.65 2.79
N TYR A 47 4.51 0.02 3.93
CA TYR A 47 5.03 -0.49 5.18
C TYR A 47 4.04 -1.47 5.82
N PHE A 48 4.43 -2.73 5.94
CA PHE A 48 3.68 -3.76 6.64
C PHE A 48 4.46 -4.25 7.86
N ARG A 49 4.00 -3.84 9.05
CA ARG A 49 4.56 -4.18 10.37
C ARG A 49 6.04 -3.85 10.56
N THR A 50 6.93 -4.54 9.86
CA THR A 50 8.39 -4.41 9.98
C THR A 50 9.09 -4.22 8.64
N THR A 51 8.40 -4.33 7.49
CA THR A 51 9.05 -4.26 6.18
C THR A 51 8.33 -3.32 5.22
N ASP A 52 9.09 -2.79 4.27
CA ASP A 52 8.63 -1.98 3.15
C ASP A 52 8.60 -2.85 1.89
N VAL A 53 7.45 -2.92 1.23
CA VAL A 53 7.30 -3.62 -0.04
C VAL A 53 6.74 -2.69 -1.10
N THR A 54 7.38 -2.65 -2.27
CA THR A 54 6.89 -1.83 -3.37
C THR A 54 5.57 -2.38 -3.87
N GLY A 55 4.58 -1.51 -4.05
CA GLY A 55 3.30 -1.86 -4.64
C GLY A 55 2.93 -0.94 -5.79
N VAL A 56 2.07 -1.41 -6.68
CA VAL A 56 1.49 -0.60 -7.76
C VAL A 56 0.07 -0.22 -7.36
N VAL A 57 -0.22 1.08 -7.33
CA VAL A 57 -1.56 1.60 -7.02
C VAL A 57 -2.42 1.64 -8.27
N GLN A 58 -3.59 1.03 -8.18
CA GLN A 58 -4.67 1.12 -9.15
C GLN A 58 -5.80 1.96 -8.55
N LEU A 59 -6.03 3.12 -9.15
CA LEU A 59 -7.10 4.04 -8.77
C LEU A 59 -8.46 3.52 -9.26
N PRO A 60 -9.56 3.88 -8.58
CA PRO A 60 -10.92 3.59 -9.05
C PRO A 60 -11.19 4.15 -10.44
N GLU A 61 -12.19 3.59 -11.11
CA GLU A 61 -12.65 4.09 -12.40
C GLU A 61 -13.12 5.56 -12.27
N GLY A 62 -12.73 6.39 -13.24
CA GLY A 62 -13.03 7.83 -13.24
C GLY A 62 -12.10 8.69 -12.36
N VAL A 63 -11.21 8.09 -11.56
CA VAL A 63 -10.24 8.85 -10.74
C VAL A 63 -8.89 8.93 -11.47
N GLU A 64 -8.58 10.10 -12.02
CA GLU A 64 -7.33 10.31 -12.75
C GLU A 64 -6.13 10.60 -11.83
N MET A 65 -6.38 11.33 -10.74
CA MET A 65 -5.36 11.77 -9.79
C MET A 65 -5.90 11.80 -8.36
N VAL A 66 -5.00 11.74 -7.39
CA VAL A 66 -5.31 11.84 -5.96
C VAL A 66 -4.50 12.99 -5.36
N MET A 67 -5.17 13.89 -4.65
CA MET A 67 -4.57 15.06 -4.02
C MET A 67 -4.10 14.76 -2.59
N PRO A 68 -3.06 15.46 -2.10
CA PRO A 68 -2.77 15.48 -0.66
C PRO A 68 -3.99 15.96 0.13
N GLY A 69 -4.37 15.23 1.17
CA GLY A 69 -5.57 15.43 1.98
C GLY A 69 -6.76 14.54 1.62
N ASP A 70 -6.71 13.83 0.49
CA ASP A 70 -7.82 12.98 0.06
C ASP A 70 -7.88 11.66 0.87
N ASN A 71 -9.10 11.16 1.05
CA ASN A 71 -9.37 9.78 1.44
C ASN A 71 -9.84 9.02 0.20
N ILE A 72 -9.16 7.92 -0.13
CA ILE A 72 -9.44 7.17 -1.35
C ILE A 72 -9.39 5.66 -1.11
N THR A 73 -10.28 4.94 -1.78
CA THR A 73 -10.22 3.48 -1.89
C THR A 73 -9.35 3.10 -3.09
N MET A 74 -8.34 2.24 -2.92
CA MET A 74 -7.45 1.81 -4.00
C MET A 74 -7.21 0.30 -3.97
N ASN A 75 -6.95 -0.28 -5.15
CA ASN A 75 -6.41 -1.64 -5.25
C ASN A 75 -4.88 -1.55 -5.37
N VAL A 76 -4.17 -2.46 -4.70
CA VAL A 76 -2.71 -2.48 -4.67
C VAL A 76 -2.20 -3.86 -5.04
N ASP A 77 -1.23 -3.90 -5.95
CA ASP A 77 -0.48 -5.10 -6.33
C ASP A 77 0.98 -4.98 -5.82
N LEU A 78 1.36 -5.76 -4.81
CA LEU A 78 2.70 -5.83 -4.23
C LEU A 78 3.65 -6.70 -5.09
N ILE A 79 4.94 -6.32 -5.13
CA ILE A 79 5.97 -7.08 -5.85
C ILE A 79 6.39 -8.37 -5.13
N THR A 80 6.18 -8.44 -3.81
CA THR A 80 6.53 -9.58 -2.95
C THR A 80 5.34 -9.92 -2.06
N PRO A 81 5.02 -11.21 -1.82
CA PRO A 81 3.93 -11.60 -0.94
C PRO A 81 4.15 -11.17 0.51
N ILE A 82 3.10 -10.70 1.17
CA ILE A 82 3.10 -10.32 2.60
C ILE A 82 1.98 -11.06 3.32
N ALA A 83 2.25 -11.50 4.56
CA ALA A 83 1.25 -12.10 5.43
C ALA A 83 0.26 -11.02 5.92
N MET A 84 -0.96 -11.05 5.36
CA MET A 84 -2.06 -10.13 5.66
C MET A 84 -3.36 -10.89 5.89
#